data_AF-F6CZN8-F1
#
_entry.id   AF-F6CZN8-F1
#
_cell.length_a   1.000
_cell.length_b   1.000
_cell.length_c   1.000
_cell.angle_alpha   90.00
_cell.angle_beta   90.00
_cell.angle_gamma   90.00
#
_symmetry.space_group_name_H-M   'P 1'
#
loop_
_entity.id
_entity.type
_entity.pdbx_description
1 polymer ?
#
loop_
_entity_poly.entity_id
_entity_poly.type
_entity_poly.pdbx_seq_one_letter_code
_entity_poly.pdbx_strand_id
1 'polypeptide(L)'
;MIKTVFLDGQGLGNQLWVYAAAQAIAKHTGRVHVIDNLDKFKGKDFLTLDYELDPHPELAVDNFNERLFYDPEIKYFSSTYDSRVENFPSRVALFGLFQSEKYFYGQEDKLKEWIKVSEHISNLERNYSDVLVLNIRGGEYKRHKKLILPKSYWEKAILKMRELKGKQEILIVTDDNEYANSLFPQYEVLKGGVAECYSALRGAGSIVVSNSSFSYFPIKTRLDKPIVIAPEHWARFGDEKRKWAMPSNIYKDWNWMTHAGELKTYEDCIGDAELIASFYEREYSLSVPLSMGIGLPWTRHIPLDLKKPVKFFLSKAFPRKFGR
;
A
#
# COMPACT_ATOMS: atom_id res chain seq x y z
N MET A 1 -19.19 -17.93 3.41
CA MET A 1 -18.60 -17.32 2.21
C MET A 1 -18.08 -15.94 2.58
N ILE A 2 -16.86 -15.61 2.14
CA ILE A 2 -16.25 -14.28 2.25
C ILE A 2 -16.11 -13.73 0.83
N LYS A 3 -16.55 -12.50 0.59
CA LYS A 3 -16.56 -11.86 -0.73
C LYS A 3 -15.62 -10.66 -0.75
N THR A 4 -14.70 -10.65 -1.72
CA THR A 4 -13.96 -9.45 -2.13
C THR A 4 -14.76 -8.71 -3.19
N VAL A 5 -14.90 -7.38 -3.06
CA VAL A 5 -15.53 -6.53 -4.09
C VAL A 5 -14.50 -5.53 -4.59
N PHE A 6 -14.11 -5.63 -5.86
CA PHE A 6 -13.24 -4.61 -6.46
C PHE A 6 -14.03 -3.34 -6.81
N LEU A 7 -13.48 -2.19 -6.41
CA LEU A 7 -14.13 -0.88 -6.54
C LEU A 7 -13.44 -0.01 -7.60
N ASP A 8 -14.23 0.86 -8.24
CA ASP A 8 -13.71 1.85 -9.16
C ASP A 8 -12.78 2.85 -8.46
N GLY A 9 -11.68 3.21 -9.13
CA GLY A 9 -10.69 4.14 -8.58
C GLY A 9 -9.73 3.53 -7.55
N GLN A 10 -9.98 2.31 -7.06
CA GLN A 10 -9.09 1.63 -6.10
C GLN A 10 -7.71 1.34 -6.72
N GLY A 11 -6.61 1.63 -6.02
CA GLY A 11 -5.26 1.27 -6.48
C GLY A 11 -5.01 -0.24 -6.40
N LEU A 12 -4.10 -0.78 -7.23
CA LEU A 12 -3.79 -2.22 -7.24
C LEU A 12 -3.36 -2.74 -5.86
N GLY A 13 -2.54 -1.99 -5.12
CA GLY A 13 -2.14 -2.37 -3.75
C GLY A 13 -3.34 -2.57 -2.83
N ASN A 14 -4.33 -1.68 -2.87
CA ASN A 14 -5.54 -1.80 -2.06
C ASN A 14 -6.42 -2.97 -2.54
N GLN A 15 -6.53 -3.20 -3.86
CA GLN A 15 -7.25 -4.36 -4.40
C GLN A 15 -6.65 -5.68 -3.86
N LEU A 16 -5.32 -5.81 -3.93
CA LEU A 16 -4.63 -7.00 -3.45
C LEU A 16 -4.73 -7.17 -1.92
N TRP A 17 -4.77 -6.08 -1.15
CA TRP A 17 -4.95 -6.17 0.32
C TRP A 17 -6.33 -6.70 0.70
N VAL A 18 -7.40 -6.15 0.12
CA VAL A 18 -8.75 -6.67 0.39
C VAL A 18 -8.86 -8.14 -0.05
N TYR A 19 -8.35 -8.46 -1.24
CA TYR A 19 -8.30 -9.84 -1.75
C TYR A 19 -7.57 -10.79 -0.80
N ALA A 20 -6.34 -10.44 -0.40
CA ALA A 20 -5.50 -11.33 0.40
C ALA A 20 -6.05 -11.51 1.82
N ALA A 21 -6.58 -10.44 2.43
CA ALA A 21 -7.23 -10.52 3.73
C ALA A 21 -8.49 -11.41 3.65
N ALA A 22 -9.35 -11.20 2.64
CA ALA A 22 -10.53 -12.03 2.43
C ALA A 22 -10.17 -13.50 2.23
N GLN A 23 -9.16 -13.79 1.40
CA GLN A 23 -8.67 -15.14 1.14
C GLN A 23 -8.14 -15.82 2.41
N ALA A 24 -7.36 -15.11 3.22
CA ALA A 24 -6.82 -15.64 4.46
C ALA A 24 -7.91 -15.88 5.51
N ILE A 25 -8.83 -14.93 5.70
CA ILE A 25 -9.97 -15.08 6.61
C ILE A 25 -10.85 -16.26 6.16
N ALA A 26 -11.11 -16.40 4.86
CA ALA A 26 -11.87 -17.51 4.31
C ALA A 26 -11.22 -18.86 4.64
N LYS A 27 -9.91 -19.01 4.40
CA LYS A 27 -9.17 -20.24 4.76
C LYS A 27 -9.15 -20.48 6.27
N HIS A 28 -8.94 -19.44 7.08
CA HIS A 28 -8.93 -19.55 8.53
C HIS A 28 -10.27 -20.01 9.10
N THR A 29 -11.38 -19.58 8.50
CA THR A 29 -12.75 -19.88 8.94
C THR A 29 -13.39 -21.07 8.22
N GLY A 30 -12.66 -21.75 7.33
CA GLY A 30 -13.18 -22.87 6.53
C GLY A 30 -14.30 -22.47 5.56
N ARG A 31 -14.28 -21.22 5.08
CA ARG A 31 -15.29 -20.64 4.18
C ARG A 31 -14.73 -20.50 2.76
N VAL A 32 -15.63 -20.55 1.78
CA VAL A 32 -15.35 -20.24 0.37
C VAL A 32 -15.03 -18.74 0.22
N HIS A 33 -13.99 -18.41 -0.57
CA HIS A 33 -13.67 -17.04 -0.98
C HIS A 33 -14.14 -16.79 -2.41
N VAL A 34 -14.91 -15.71 -2.61
CA VAL A 34 -15.43 -15.32 -3.92
C VAL A 34 -15.00 -13.89 -4.26
N ILE A 35 -14.83 -13.60 -5.54
CA ILE A 35 -14.50 -12.26 -6.03
C ILE A 35 -15.66 -11.71 -6.87
N ASP A 36 -16.02 -10.47 -6.61
CA ASP A 36 -16.97 -9.70 -7.40
C ASP A 36 -16.28 -8.54 -8.13
N ASN A 37 -16.84 -8.13 -9.27
CA ASN A 37 -16.27 -7.12 -10.18
C ASN A 37 -14.81 -7.41 -10.63
N LEU A 38 -14.52 -8.65 -11.02
CA LEU A 38 -13.17 -9.05 -11.48
C LEU A 38 -12.71 -8.22 -12.69
N ASP A 39 -13.64 -7.72 -13.52
CA ASP A 39 -13.37 -6.83 -14.65
C ASP A 39 -12.65 -5.52 -14.25
N LYS A 40 -12.85 -5.08 -13.00
CA LYS A 40 -12.22 -3.88 -12.40
C LYS A 40 -10.84 -4.16 -11.80
N PHE A 41 -10.39 -5.42 -11.77
CA PHE A 41 -9.09 -5.76 -11.24
C PHE A 41 -7.97 -5.19 -12.12
N LYS A 42 -7.12 -4.32 -11.55
CA LYS A 42 -6.05 -3.62 -12.28
C LYS A 42 -4.88 -4.52 -12.65
N GLY A 43 -4.76 -5.69 -12.01
CA GLY A 43 -3.69 -6.65 -12.25
C GLY A 43 -4.06 -7.76 -13.24
N LYS A 44 -5.24 -7.72 -13.87
CA LYS A 44 -5.80 -8.84 -14.65
C LYS A 44 -4.93 -9.34 -15.80
N ASP A 45 -4.08 -8.48 -16.36
CA ASP A 45 -3.22 -8.83 -17.49
C ASP A 45 -1.95 -9.61 -17.07
N PHE A 46 -1.59 -9.58 -15.78
CA PHE A 46 -0.32 -10.13 -15.30
C PHE A 46 -0.35 -10.84 -13.94
N LEU A 47 -1.49 -10.80 -13.24
CA LEU A 47 -1.74 -11.52 -12.00
C LEU A 47 -2.97 -12.42 -12.14
N THR A 48 -2.83 -13.67 -11.69
CA THR A 48 -3.93 -14.61 -11.50
C THR A 48 -4.21 -14.74 -10.00
N LEU A 49 -5.48 -14.61 -9.62
CA LEU A 49 -5.93 -14.72 -8.24
C LEU A 49 -6.62 -16.07 -8.02
N ASP A 50 -6.36 -16.70 -6.88
CA ASP A 50 -7.10 -17.87 -6.39
C ASP A 50 -8.47 -17.44 -5.84
N TYR A 51 -9.55 -18.01 -6.34
CA TYR A 51 -10.92 -17.78 -5.85
C TYR A 51 -11.86 -18.88 -6.33
N GLU A 52 -13.02 -18.97 -5.70
CA GLU A 52 -14.06 -19.94 -6.02
C GLU A 52 -15.34 -19.23 -6.51
N LEU A 53 -16.22 -20.00 -7.16
CA LEU A 53 -17.55 -19.51 -7.53
C LEU A 53 -18.46 -19.50 -6.30
N ASP A 54 -19.41 -18.56 -6.24
CA ASP A 54 -20.42 -18.55 -5.17
C ASP A 54 -21.36 -19.75 -5.34
N PRO A 55 -21.41 -20.69 -4.37
CA PRO A 55 -22.29 -21.85 -4.46
C PRO A 55 -23.78 -21.48 -4.31
N HIS A 56 -24.09 -20.29 -3.76
CA HIS A 56 -25.45 -19.85 -3.45
C HIS A 56 -25.65 -18.36 -3.81
N PRO A 57 -25.54 -17.98 -5.10
CA PRO A 57 -25.59 -16.58 -5.53
C PRO A 57 -26.92 -15.88 -5.21
N GLU A 58 -27.99 -16.64 -4.98
CA GLU A 58 -29.33 -16.15 -4.59
C GLU A 58 -29.42 -15.66 -3.15
N LEU A 59 -28.51 -16.09 -2.27
CA LEU A 59 -28.54 -15.76 -0.86
C LEU A 59 -27.92 -14.39 -0.60
N ALA A 60 -28.57 -13.62 0.28
CA ALA A 60 -28.11 -12.30 0.72
C ALA A 60 -26.67 -12.34 1.27
N VAL A 61 -25.96 -11.22 1.10
CA VAL A 61 -24.58 -11.03 1.53
C VAL A 61 -24.52 -9.74 2.34
N ASP A 62 -24.08 -9.84 3.59
CA ASP A 62 -23.94 -8.69 4.47
C ASP A 62 -22.69 -7.88 4.12
N ASN A 63 -22.73 -6.57 4.35
CA ASN A 63 -21.57 -5.70 4.15
C ASN A 63 -20.81 -5.53 5.48
N PHE A 64 -19.51 -5.82 5.46
CA PHE A 64 -18.62 -5.48 6.55
C PHE A 64 -17.69 -4.33 6.15
N ASN A 65 -17.76 -3.24 6.90
CA ASN A 65 -16.90 -2.07 6.72
C ASN A 65 -15.81 -2.07 7.78
N GLU A 66 -14.54 -2.13 7.37
CA GLU A 66 -13.38 -1.98 8.26
C GLU A 66 -13.46 -0.64 8.99
N ARG A 67 -13.16 -0.64 10.30
CA ARG A 67 -13.08 0.59 11.09
C ARG A 67 -11.95 1.49 10.60
N LEU A 68 -12.29 2.76 10.41
CA LEU A 68 -11.35 3.85 10.18
C LEU A 68 -11.51 4.88 11.29
N PHE A 69 -10.40 5.43 11.75
CA PHE A 69 -10.28 6.37 12.83
C PHE A 69 -9.74 7.68 12.28
N TYR A 70 -10.49 8.78 12.43
CA TYR A 70 -9.99 10.09 12.04
C TYR A 70 -9.21 10.70 13.21
N ASP A 71 -7.88 10.71 13.15
CA ASP A 71 -7.04 11.33 14.16
C ASP A 71 -6.91 12.85 13.90
N PRO A 72 -7.47 13.71 14.78
CA PRO A 72 -7.46 15.15 14.57
C PRO A 72 -6.07 15.77 14.76
N GLU A 73 -5.16 15.14 15.49
CA GLU A 73 -3.82 15.69 15.75
C GLU A 73 -2.95 15.63 14.49
N ILE A 74 -3.03 14.51 13.77
CA ILE A 74 -2.29 14.30 12.50
C ILE A 74 -3.15 14.56 11.26
N LYS A 75 -4.45 14.89 11.44
CA LYS A 75 -5.46 15.15 10.40
C LYS A 75 -5.44 14.05 9.34
N TYR A 76 -5.65 12.82 9.77
CA TYR A 76 -5.51 11.63 8.93
C TYR A 76 -6.51 10.54 9.30
N PHE A 77 -6.91 9.73 8.32
CA PHE A 77 -7.68 8.52 8.57
C PHE A 77 -6.75 7.34 8.74
N SER A 78 -6.79 6.74 9.93
CA SER A 78 -6.01 5.58 10.33
C SER A 78 -6.90 4.33 10.38
N SER A 79 -6.47 3.21 9.85
CA SER A 79 -6.94 1.85 10.16
C SER A 79 -5.96 1.06 11.05
N THR A 80 -6.52 0.11 11.78
CA THR A 80 -5.81 -0.95 12.52
C THR A 80 -6.38 -2.32 12.10
N TYR A 81 -5.88 -3.41 12.66
CA TYR A 81 -6.57 -4.69 12.63
C TYR A 81 -7.94 -4.56 13.30
N ASP A 82 -8.99 -5.00 12.62
CA ASP A 82 -10.35 -4.94 13.11
C ASP A 82 -10.79 -6.32 13.59
N SER A 83 -10.69 -6.59 14.90
CA SER A 83 -11.01 -7.89 15.50
C SER A 83 -12.45 -8.36 15.27
N ARG A 84 -13.36 -7.48 14.82
CA ARG A 84 -14.74 -7.89 14.46
C ARG A 84 -14.77 -8.88 13.29
N VAL A 85 -13.70 -8.99 12.51
CA VAL A 85 -13.60 -10.00 11.45
C VAL A 85 -13.66 -11.44 11.96
N GLU A 86 -13.36 -11.65 13.25
CA GLU A 86 -13.45 -12.96 13.91
C GLU A 86 -14.89 -13.43 14.09
N ASN A 87 -15.85 -12.51 14.02
CA ASN A 87 -17.27 -12.77 14.25
C ASN A 87 -18.12 -12.32 13.05
N PHE A 88 -17.89 -12.93 11.89
CA PHE A 88 -18.65 -12.64 10.68
C PHE A 88 -19.98 -13.39 10.56
N PRO A 89 -21.02 -12.76 9.98
CA PRO A 89 -22.18 -13.49 9.47
C PRO A 89 -21.74 -14.53 8.43
N SER A 90 -22.60 -15.49 8.13
CA SER A 90 -22.26 -16.63 7.26
C SER A 90 -21.81 -16.22 5.85
N ARG A 91 -22.33 -15.10 5.33
CA ARG A 91 -22.06 -14.55 4.00
C ARG A 91 -21.76 -13.05 4.13
N VAL A 92 -20.52 -12.64 3.83
CA VAL A 92 -20.08 -11.26 4.05
C VAL A 92 -19.22 -10.74 2.91
N ALA A 93 -19.41 -9.48 2.53
CA ALA A 93 -18.58 -8.73 1.59
C ALA A 93 -17.73 -7.70 2.34
N LEU A 94 -16.43 -7.67 2.04
CA LEU A 94 -15.46 -6.83 2.75
C LEU A 94 -15.26 -5.48 2.05
N PHE A 95 -15.39 -4.39 2.81
CA PHE A 95 -15.16 -3.01 2.37
C PHE A 95 -14.19 -2.32 3.33
N GLY A 96 -13.05 -1.82 2.83
CA GLY A 96 -12.01 -1.25 3.67
C GLY A 96 -10.64 -1.26 3.02
N LEU A 97 -9.61 -1.10 3.84
CA LEU A 97 -8.21 -1.16 3.44
C LEU A 97 -7.62 -2.55 3.72
N PHE A 98 -7.93 -3.13 4.88
CA PHE A 98 -7.47 -4.45 5.35
C PHE A 98 -5.96 -4.64 5.27
N GLN A 99 -5.18 -3.60 5.57
CA GLN A 99 -3.73 -3.58 5.31
C GLN A 99 -2.86 -4.14 6.44
N SER A 100 -3.44 -4.83 7.42
CA SER A 100 -2.70 -5.44 8.52
C SER A 100 -2.34 -6.88 8.20
N GLU A 101 -1.09 -7.28 8.47
CA GLU A 101 -0.68 -8.68 8.37
C GLU A 101 -1.44 -9.59 9.35
N LYS A 102 -2.06 -9.03 10.40
CA LYS A 102 -2.89 -9.79 11.35
C LYS A 102 -4.08 -10.48 10.67
N TYR A 103 -4.59 -9.94 9.55
CA TYR A 103 -5.64 -10.59 8.77
C TYR A 103 -5.19 -11.89 8.08
N PHE A 104 -3.88 -12.17 8.02
CA PHE A 104 -3.35 -13.37 7.38
C PHE A 104 -3.32 -14.60 8.28
N TYR A 105 -3.51 -14.44 9.60
CA TYR A 105 -3.50 -15.55 10.57
C TYR A 105 -2.28 -16.49 10.44
N GLY A 106 -1.09 -15.93 10.24
CA GLY A 106 0.14 -16.72 10.09
C GLY A 106 0.32 -17.38 8.70
N GLN A 107 -0.51 -17.01 7.71
CA GLN A 107 -0.47 -17.58 6.35
C GLN A 107 0.22 -16.66 5.34
N GLU A 108 1.07 -15.72 5.78
CA GLU A 108 1.80 -14.79 4.91
C GLU A 108 2.59 -15.51 3.81
N ASP A 109 3.18 -16.67 4.11
CA ASP A 109 3.96 -17.46 3.14
C ASP A 109 3.11 -18.05 2.00
N LYS A 110 1.78 -18.15 2.19
CA LYS A 110 0.85 -18.66 1.18
C LYS A 110 0.41 -17.60 0.18
N LEU A 111 0.75 -16.32 0.39
CA LEU A 111 0.37 -15.23 -0.52
C LEU A 111 0.80 -15.49 -1.98
N LYS A 112 1.96 -16.11 -2.19
CA LYS A 112 2.48 -16.50 -3.52
C LYS A 112 1.67 -17.59 -4.22
N GLU A 113 0.92 -18.40 -3.47
CA GLU A 113 0.01 -19.40 -4.02
C GLU A 113 -1.29 -18.77 -4.48
N TRP A 114 -1.74 -17.72 -3.78
CA TRP A 114 -2.99 -17.02 -4.04
C TRP A 114 -2.86 -15.94 -5.11
N ILE A 115 -1.69 -15.29 -5.19
CA ILE A 115 -1.38 -14.22 -6.15
C ILE A 115 -0.24 -14.70 -7.05
N LYS A 116 -0.62 -15.30 -8.18
CA LYS A 116 0.33 -15.86 -9.15
C LYS A 116 0.68 -14.84 -10.22
N VAL A 117 1.96 -14.63 -10.46
CA VAL A 117 2.46 -13.78 -11.56
C VAL A 117 2.48 -14.55 -12.87
N SER A 118 2.25 -13.86 -13.99
CA SER A 118 2.41 -14.45 -15.32
C SER A 118 3.88 -14.81 -15.62
N GLU A 119 4.09 -15.70 -16.60
CA GLU A 119 5.43 -16.11 -17.02
C GLU A 119 6.25 -14.92 -17.54
N HIS A 120 5.60 -14.00 -18.28
CA HIS A 120 6.24 -12.78 -18.77
C HIS A 120 6.85 -11.95 -17.62
N ILE A 121 6.10 -11.74 -16.54
CA ILE A 121 6.59 -11.01 -15.34
C ILE A 121 7.71 -11.78 -14.65
N SER A 122 7.57 -13.10 -14.53
CA SER A 122 8.58 -13.97 -13.94
C SER A 122 9.91 -13.99 -14.72
N ASN A 123 9.87 -13.70 -16.02
CA ASN A 123 11.07 -13.55 -16.84
C ASN A 123 11.67 -12.15 -16.69
N LEU A 124 10.84 -11.10 -16.65
CA LEU A 124 11.30 -9.72 -16.48
C LEU A 124 12.00 -9.48 -15.14
N GLU A 125 11.53 -10.10 -14.06
CA GLU A 125 12.07 -9.84 -12.73
C GLU A 125 13.55 -10.20 -12.58
N ARG A 126 14.03 -11.17 -13.37
CA ARG A 126 15.44 -11.62 -13.37
C ARG A 126 16.42 -10.51 -13.76
N ASN A 127 15.95 -9.48 -14.44
CA ASN A 127 16.76 -8.34 -14.87
C ASN A 127 17.11 -7.39 -13.72
N TYR A 128 16.51 -7.55 -12.54
CA TYR A 128 16.63 -6.59 -11.43
C TYR A 128 17.36 -7.14 -10.21
N SER A 129 17.96 -8.34 -10.28
CA SER A 129 18.59 -9.03 -9.14
C SER A 129 19.69 -8.22 -8.44
N ASP A 130 20.42 -7.40 -9.18
CA ASP A 130 21.54 -6.59 -8.66
C ASP A 130 21.21 -5.10 -8.52
N VAL A 131 19.96 -4.73 -8.78
CA VAL A 131 19.48 -3.35 -8.79
C VAL A 131 18.87 -2.96 -7.44
N LEU A 132 19.19 -1.74 -6.99
CA LEU A 132 18.47 -1.07 -5.92
C LEU A 132 17.25 -0.34 -6.51
N VAL A 133 16.06 -0.79 -6.16
CA VAL A 133 14.81 -0.15 -6.60
C VAL A 133 14.32 0.87 -5.57
N LEU A 134 14.04 2.08 -6.03
CA LEU A 134 13.36 3.13 -5.26
C LEU A 134 11.90 3.22 -5.72
N ASN A 135 10.94 2.77 -4.90
CA ASN A 135 9.51 2.95 -5.20
C ASN A 135 9.03 4.34 -4.76
N ILE A 136 9.29 5.35 -5.57
CA ILE A 136 8.91 6.74 -5.28
C ILE A 136 7.44 6.94 -5.63
N ARG A 137 6.64 7.38 -4.65
CA ARG A 137 5.26 7.79 -4.88
C ARG A 137 5.18 9.30 -5.12
N GLY A 138 4.74 9.69 -6.31
CA GLY A 138 4.44 11.07 -6.67
C GLY A 138 2.94 11.27 -6.77
N GLY A 139 2.44 11.58 -7.96
CA GLY A 139 1.01 11.57 -8.27
C GLY A 139 0.17 12.41 -7.31
N GLU A 140 -0.89 11.82 -6.76
CA GLU A 140 -1.77 12.49 -5.80
C GLU A 140 -1.07 12.82 -4.47
N TYR A 141 -0.01 12.10 -4.07
CA TYR A 141 0.67 12.34 -2.79
C TYR A 141 1.31 13.73 -2.76
N LYS A 142 1.72 14.28 -3.90
CA LYS A 142 2.33 15.62 -4.01
C LYS A 142 1.41 16.74 -3.50
N ARG A 143 0.09 16.53 -3.50
CA ARG A 143 -0.90 17.49 -2.97
C ARG A 143 -0.93 17.53 -1.45
N HIS A 144 -0.39 16.49 -0.82
CA HIS A 144 -0.41 16.30 0.63
C HIS A 144 1.01 16.38 1.16
N LYS A 145 1.46 17.60 1.53
CA LYS A 145 2.83 17.85 2.01
C LYS A 145 3.28 16.96 3.18
N LYS A 146 2.34 16.53 4.03
CA LYS A 146 2.61 15.63 5.16
C LYS A 146 2.68 14.15 4.78
N LEU A 147 2.22 13.80 3.56
CA LEU A 147 2.21 12.43 3.04
C LEU A 147 3.37 12.19 2.07
N ILE A 148 3.73 13.17 1.25
CA ILE A 148 4.88 13.06 0.34
C ILE A 148 6.19 12.93 1.13
N LEU A 149 6.98 11.91 0.82
CA LEU A 149 8.25 11.69 1.50
C LEU A 149 9.30 12.73 1.07
N PRO A 150 10.07 13.30 2.01
CA PRO A 150 11.08 14.30 1.67
C PRO A 150 12.25 13.66 0.92
N LYS A 151 12.96 14.45 0.10
CA LYS A 151 14.17 13.99 -0.62
C LYS A 151 15.20 13.35 0.33
N SER A 152 15.33 13.90 1.53
CA SER A 152 16.26 13.43 2.56
C SER A 152 15.99 12.00 3.02
N TYR A 153 14.74 11.52 2.99
CA TYR A 153 14.42 10.12 3.28
C TYR A 153 15.12 9.20 2.27
N TRP A 154 14.93 9.49 0.97
CA TRP A 154 15.49 8.70 -0.11
C TRP A 154 17.02 8.74 -0.12
N GLU A 155 17.62 9.92 0.08
CA GLU A 155 19.09 10.06 0.11
C GLU A 155 19.71 9.27 1.27
N LYS A 156 19.12 9.35 2.48
CA LYS A 156 19.56 8.56 3.64
C LYS A 156 19.38 7.06 3.42
N ALA A 157 18.25 6.65 2.82
CA ALA A 157 17.99 5.25 2.49
C ALA A 157 18.96 4.69 1.45
N ILE A 158 19.33 5.47 0.44
CA ILE A 158 20.35 5.08 -0.54
C ILE A 158 21.71 4.91 0.13
N LEU A 159 22.12 5.85 0.99
CA LEU A 159 23.39 5.75 1.73
C LEU A 159 23.42 4.48 2.60
N LYS A 160 22.36 4.26 3.36
CA LYS A 160 22.24 3.08 4.21
C LYS A 160 22.22 1.77 3.42
N MET A 161 21.53 1.73 2.29
CA MET A 161 21.53 0.55 1.44
C MET A 161 22.91 0.26 0.86
N ARG A 162 23.67 1.31 0.50
CA ARG A 162 25.06 1.15 0.05
C ARG A 162 25.98 0.62 1.15
N GLU A 163 25.76 1.01 2.40
CA GLU A 163 26.50 0.43 3.54
C GLU A 163 26.19 -1.07 3.71
N LEU A 164 24.93 -1.47 3.51
CA LEU A 164 24.49 -2.86 3.72
C LEU A 164 24.84 -3.80 2.55
N LYS A 165 24.78 -3.31 1.31
CA LYS A 165 24.86 -4.14 0.08
C LYS A 165 25.93 -3.70 -0.90
N GLY A 166 26.67 -2.64 -0.61
CA GLY A 166 27.63 -2.05 -1.53
C GLY A 166 26.96 -1.18 -2.60
N LYS A 167 27.77 -0.72 -3.56
CA LYS A 167 27.29 0.12 -4.66
C LYS A 167 26.49 -0.73 -5.65
N GLN A 168 25.22 -0.37 -5.84
CA GLN A 168 24.32 -0.96 -6.83
C GLN A 168 23.86 0.08 -7.84
N GLU A 169 23.44 -0.37 -9.01
CA GLU A 169 22.66 0.45 -9.94
C GLU A 169 21.31 0.82 -9.29
N ILE A 170 20.85 2.05 -9.52
CA ILE A 170 19.63 2.56 -8.91
C ILE A 170 18.58 2.77 -10.00
N LEU A 171 17.44 2.12 -9.84
CA LEU A 171 16.27 2.26 -10.71
C LEU A 171 15.10 2.82 -9.91
N ILE A 172 14.43 3.83 -10.45
CA ILE A 172 13.23 4.40 -9.85
C ILE A 172 11.99 3.77 -10.48
N VAL A 173 11.12 3.24 -9.62
CA VAL A 173 9.76 2.81 -9.94
C VAL A 173 8.80 3.85 -9.37
N THR A 174 7.90 4.39 -10.19
CA THR A 174 7.02 5.49 -9.76
C THR A 174 5.73 5.55 -10.55
N ASP A 175 4.70 6.18 -9.98
CA ASP A 175 3.49 6.61 -10.69
C ASP A 175 3.65 7.98 -11.37
N ASP A 176 4.80 8.65 -11.20
CA ASP A 176 5.03 10.02 -11.68
C ASP A 176 6.49 10.24 -12.13
N ASN A 177 6.75 9.93 -13.40
CA ASN A 177 8.09 10.02 -13.99
C ASN A 177 8.66 11.45 -13.98
N GLU A 178 7.82 12.47 -14.18
CA GLU A 178 8.27 13.87 -14.17
C GLU A 178 8.75 14.29 -12.77
N TYR A 179 8.01 13.88 -11.74
CA TYR A 179 8.40 14.12 -10.35
C TYR A 179 9.69 13.39 -9.99
N ALA A 180 9.78 12.09 -10.32
CA ALA A 180 10.97 11.29 -10.04
C ALA A 180 12.22 11.87 -10.72
N ASN A 181 12.16 12.19 -12.02
CA ASN A 181 13.26 12.83 -12.74
C ASN A 181 13.62 14.19 -12.17
N SER A 182 12.63 14.95 -11.67
CA SER A 182 12.91 16.21 -11.00
C SER A 182 13.61 16.01 -9.65
N LEU A 183 13.26 14.96 -8.91
CA LEU A 183 13.82 14.66 -7.59
C LEU A 183 15.25 14.09 -7.70
N PHE A 184 15.46 13.19 -8.67
CA PHE A 184 16.71 12.48 -8.91
C PHE A 184 16.98 12.35 -10.42
N PRO A 185 17.46 13.43 -11.08
CA PRO A 185 17.73 13.42 -12.52
C PRO A 185 18.85 12.46 -12.94
N GLN A 186 19.68 12.02 -12.00
CA GLN A 186 20.81 11.14 -12.25
C GLN A 186 20.48 9.64 -12.24
N TYR A 187 19.27 9.26 -11.83
CA TYR A 187 18.86 7.85 -11.76
C TYR A 187 17.86 7.54 -12.86
N GLU A 188 17.93 6.33 -13.41
CA GLU A 188 16.98 5.89 -14.41
C GLU A 188 15.58 5.74 -13.79
N VAL A 189 14.57 6.21 -14.51
CA VAL A 189 13.16 5.98 -14.16
C VAL A 189 12.59 4.95 -15.12
N LEU A 190 12.09 3.85 -14.57
CA LEU A 190 11.50 2.76 -15.34
C LEU A 190 10.34 3.30 -16.18
N LYS A 191 10.47 3.18 -17.51
CA LYS A 191 9.41 3.54 -18.45
C LYS A 191 8.54 2.31 -18.71
N GLY A 192 7.49 2.15 -17.92
CA GLY A 192 6.56 1.03 -18.05
C GLY A 192 5.22 1.29 -17.38
N GLY A 193 4.32 0.32 -17.48
CA GLY A 193 3.06 0.29 -16.77
C GLY A 193 3.17 -0.34 -15.39
N VAL A 194 2.02 -0.67 -14.82
CA VAL A 194 1.92 -1.27 -13.48
C VAL A 194 2.58 -2.64 -13.42
N ALA A 195 2.54 -3.40 -14.52
CA ALA A 195 3.10 -4.73 -14.63
C ALA A 195 4.64 -4.71 -14.57
N GLU A 196 5.28 -3.81 -15.33
CA GLU A 196 6.73 -3.62 -15.31
C GLU A 196 7.19 -3.12 -13.94
N CYS A 197 6.48 -2.16 -13.35
CA CYS A 197 6.74 -1.69 -11.99
C CYS A 197 6.65 -2.83 -10.95
N TYR A 198 5.65 -3.70 -11.10
CA TYR A 198 5.50 -4.89 -10.25
C TYR A 198 6.67 -5.84 -10.42
N SER A 199 7.10 -6.12 -11.66
CA SER A 199 8.24 -6.99 -11.96
C SER A 199 9.55 -6.45 -11.38
N ALA A 200 9.79 -5.15 -11.46
CA ALA A 200 10.98 -4.51 -10.92
C ALA A 200 11.04 -4.64 -9.39
N LEU A 201 9.92 -4.41 -8.70
CA LEU A 201 9.85 -4.58 -7.25
C LEU A 201 9.98 -6.05 -6.83
N ARG A 202 9.37 -6.96 -7.59
CA ARG A 202 9.45 -8.41 -7.33
C ARG A 202 10.83 -8.98 -7.63
N GLY A 203 11.62 -8.38 -8.51
CA GLY A 203 12.96 -8.85 -8.90
C GLY A 203 14.15 -8.18 -8.20
N ALA A 204 13.94 -6.97 -7.64
CA ALA A 204 15.00 -6.15 -7.05
C ALA A 204 15.83 -6.88 -5.99
N GLY A 205 17.16 -6.69 -6.01
CA GLY A 205 18.06 -7.21 -4.97
C GLY A 205 17.97 -6.47 -3.64
N SER A 206 17.56 -5.21 -3.69
CA SER A 206 17.37 -4.34 -2.52
C SER A 206 16.36 -3.25 -2.83
N ILE A 207 15.59 -2.81 -1.83
CA ILE A 207 14.40 -1.98 -2.08
C ILE A 207 14.27 -0.88 -1.04
N VAL A 208 14.02 0.35 -1.50
CA VAL A 208 13.51 1.45 -0.67
C VAL A 208 12.09 1.76 -1.12
N VAL A 209 11.13 1.74 -0.19
CA VAL A 209 9.71 1.88 -0.51
C VAL A 209 9.13 3.21 -0.06
N SER A 210 8.08 3.65 -0.73
CA SER A 210 7.25 4.75 -0.23
C SER A 210 6.28 4.26 0.85
N ASN A 211 5.59 5.21 1.49
CA ASN A 211 4.44 4.97 2.36
C ASN A 211 3.18 4.61 1.54
N SER A 212 3.33 3.67 0.62
CA SER A 212 2.28 3.15 -0.26
C SER A 212 2.22 1.63 -0.14
N SER A 213 1.02 1.10 -0.03
CA SER A 213 0.78 -0.35 0.05
C SER A 213 1.12 -1.10 -1.24
N PHE A 214 1.36 -0.40 -2.37
CA PHE A 214 1.66 -1.01 -3.66
C PHE A 214 2.86 -1.95 -3.64
N SER A 215 3.92 -1.61 -2.89
CA SER A 215 5.13 -2.45 -2.79
C SER A 215 4.90 -3.78 -2.08
N TYR A 216 3.86 -3.90 -1.26
CA TYR A 216 3.74 -5.00 -0.32
C TYR A 216 3.72 -6.36 -1.02
N PHE A 217 2.78 -6.57 -1.94
CA PHE A 217 2.60 -7.85 -2.63
C PHE A 217 3.73 -8.24 -3.58
N PRO A 218 4.28 -7.35 -4.43
CA PRO A 218 5.46 -7.71 -5.23
C PRO A 218 6.62 -8.22 -4.37
N ILE A 219 6.79 -7.68 -3.15
CA ILE A 219 7.87 -8.08 -2.23
C ILE A 219 7.51 -9.38 -1.49
N LYS A 220 6.31 -9.46 -0.92
CA LYS A 220 5.90 -10.59 -0.04
C LYS A 220 5.49 -11.85 -0.80
N THR A 221 5.30 -11.79 -2.12
CA THR A 221 5.05 -12.97 -2.96
C THR A 221 6.33 -13.58 -3.56
N ARG A 222 7.50 -13.10 -3.12
CA ARG A 222 8.81 -13.67 -3.48
C ARG A 222 9.11 -14.94 -2.69
N LEU A 223 10.08 -15.70 -3.17
CA LEU A 223 10.61 -16.87 -2.44
C LEU A 223 11.67 -16.47 -1.42
N ASP A 224 12.44 -15.43 -1.71
CA ASP A 224 13.44 -14.85 -0.83
C ASP A 224 12.89 -13.61 -0.09
N LYS A 225 13.63 -13.16 0.93
CA LYS A 225 13.30 -11.96 1.72
C LYS A 225 14.36 -10.88 1.44
N PRO A 226 14.11 -9.94 0.50
CA PRO A 226 15.07 -8.88 0.20
C PRO A 226 15.17 -7.88 1.36
N ILE A 227 16.27 -7.13 1.42
CA ILE A 227 16.39 -6.02 2.36
C ILE A 227 15.48 -4.89 1.88
N VAL A 228 14.51 -4.53 2.72
CA VAL A 228 13.57 -3.43 2.48
C VAL A 228 13.80 -2.33 3.49
N ILE A 229 13.87 -1.08 3.03
CA ILE A 229 13.83 0.12 3.85
C ILE A 229 12.52 0.86 3.59
N ALA A 230 11.70 1.00 4.62
CA ALA A 230 10.43 1.72 4.62
C ALA A 230 10.50 2.96 5.54
N PRO A 231 9.62 3.97 5.37
CA PRO A 231 9.60 5.13 6.24
C PRO A 231 8.92 4.82 7.58
N GLU A 232 9.61 5.09 8.71
CA GLU A 232 9.02 5.05 10.05
C GLU A 232 7.79 5.97 10.14
N HIS A 233 6.75 5.56 10.88
CA HIS A 233 5.46 6.25 10.99
C HIS A 233 4.65 6.36 9.69
N TRP A 234 5.08 5.67 8.63
CA TRP A 234 4.37 5.51 7.36
C TRP A 234 3.89 6.83 6.73
N ALA A 235 2.59 7.14 6.83
CA ALA A 235 1.95 8.31 6.22
C ALA A 235 2.32 9.65 6.88
N ARG A 236 3.05 9.64 8.02
CA ARG A 236 3.50 10.83 8.76
C ARG A 236 4.99 10.78 9.10
N PHE A 237 5.80 10.28 8.17
CA PHE A 237 7.25 10.27 8.31
C PHE A 237 7.81 11.65 8.68
N GLY A 238 8.50 11.73 9.83
CA GLY A 238 9.09 12.96 10.34
C GLY A 238 8.11 13.99 10.90
N ASP A 239 6.83 13.64 11.13
CA ASP A 239 5.90 14.52 11.84
C ASP A 239 6.28 14.63 13.33
N GLU A 240 6.16 15.82 13.90
CA GLU A 240 6.54 16.14 15.28
C GLU A 240 5.82 15.27 16.31
N LYS A 241 4.60 14.81 15.99
CA LYS A 241 3.81 13.95 16.87
C LYS A 241 4.36 12.54 16.97
N ARG A 242 5.19 12.10 16.01
CA ARG A 242 5.81 10.76 15.95
C ARG A 242 4.79 9.63 16.19
N LYS A 243 3.56 9.80 15.71
CA LYS A 243 2.53 8.76 15.76
C LYS A 243 2.66 7.86 14.55
N TRP A 244 2.53 6.56 14.76
CA TRP A 244 2.36 5.62 13.67
C TRP A 244 1.01 5.88 12.98
N ALA A 245 1.02 6.66 11.91
CA ALA A 245 -0.19 7.16 11.28
C ALA A 245 -1.09 6.05 10.73
N MET A 246 -0.51 4.89 10.46
CA MET A 246 -1.24 3.75 9.95
C MET A 246 -0.86 2.46 10.67
N PRO A 247 -1.44 2.15 11.85
CA PRO A 247 -1.08 0.95 12.61
C PRO A 247 -1.20 -0.35 11.83
N SER A 248 -2.08 -0.42 10.83
CA SER A 248 -2.14 -1.57 9.93
C SER A 248 -0.88 -1.73 9.05
N ASN A 249 -0.20 -0.63 8.68
CA ASN A 249 0.99 -0.64 7.82
C ASN A 249 2.31 -0.75 8.61
N ILE A 250 2.44 -1.80 9.40
CA ILE A 250 3.69 -2.27 10.00
C ILE A 250 3.87 -3.73 9.57
N TYR A 251 4.96 -4.03 8.87
CA TYR A 251 5.17 -5.31 8.21
C TYR A 251 6.43 -6.00 8.71
N LYS A 252 6.32 -7.31 8.95
CA LYS A 252 7.45 -8.17 9.31
C LYS A 252 8.49 -8.17 8.20
N ASP A 253 9.74 -8.43 8.57
CA ASP A 253 10.92 -8.50 7.69
C ASP A 253 11.34 -7.17 7.03
N TRP A 254 10.66 -6.05 7.31
CA TRP A 254 11.02 -4.73 6.79
C TRP A 254 11.83 -3.93 7.83
N ASN A 255 12.77 -3.13 7.34
CA ASN A 255 13.48 -2.16 8.16
C ASN A 255 12.82 -0.79 8.04
N TRP A 256 12.80 -0.04 9.13
CA TRP A 256 12.11 1.24 9.25
C TRP A 256 13.14 2.34 9.46
N MET A 257 13.29 3.19 8.46
CA MET A 257 14.19 4.33 8.52
C MET A 257 13.54 5.43 9.36
N THR A 258 14.26 5.93 10.36
CA THR A 258 13.85 7.10 11.14
C THR A 258 14.10 8.39 10.38
N HIS A 259 13.52 9.51 10.84
CA HIS A 259 13.83 10.83 10.27
C HIS A 259 15.31 11.20 10.38
N ALA A 260 16.02 10.68 11.41
CA ALA A 260 17.44 10.89 11.62
C ALA A 260 18.31 10.13 10.59
N GLY A 261 17.83 9.02 10.04
CA GLY A 261 18.60 8.16 9.14
C GLY A 261 19.07 6.84 9.76
N GLU A 262 18.52 6.50 10.93
CA GLU A 262 18.79 5.25 11.64
C GLU A 262 17.82 4.18 11.12
N LEU A 263 18.27 2.92 11.07
CA LEU A 263 17.39 1.79 10.75
C LEU A 263 16.93 1.12 12.04
N LYS A 264 15.63 0.91 12.11
CA LYS A 264 14.95 0.10 13.11
C LYS A 264 14.42 -1.18 12.47
N THR A 265 14.35 -2.24 13.26
CA THR A 265 13.71 -3.50 12.89
C THR A 265 12.19 -3.41 13.07
N TYR A 266 11.47 -4.46 12.68
CA TYR A 266 10.04 -4.57 12.96
C TYR A 266 9.77 -4.58 14.49
N GLU A 267 10.59 -5.30 15.23
CA GLU A 267 10.50 -5.48 16.68
C GLU A 267 10.67 -4.14 17.43
N ASP A 268 11.54 -3.26 16.92
CA ASP A 268 11.74 -1.93 17.47
C ASP A 268 10.53 -0.98 17.28
N CYS A 269 9.67 -1.26 16.29
CA CYS A 269 8.59 -0.36 15.86
C CYS A 269 7.19 -0.87 16.18
N ILE A 270 6.98 -2.18 16.30
CA ILE A 270 5.64 -2.76 16.46
C ILE A 270 4.94 -2.29 17.73
N GLY A 271 5.67 -2.11 18.83
CA GLY A 271 5.10 -1.62 20.10
C GLY A 271 4.45 -0.24 19.96
N ASP A 272 5.08 0.67 19.19
CA ASP A 272 4.52 2.01 18.94
C ASP A 272 3.25 1.94 18.09
N ALA A 273 3.24 1.08 17.06
CA ALA A 273 2.06 0.88 16.22
C ALA A 273 0.89 0.27 17.02
N GLU A 274 1.16 -0.73 17.87
CA GLU A 274 0.15 -1.38 18.70
C GLU A 274 -0.39 -0.48 19.82
N LEU A 275 0.46 0.39 20.38
CA LEU A 275 0.03 1.40 21.34
C LEU A 275 -0.98 2.36 20.71
N ILE A 276 -0.70 2.83 19.49
CA ILE A 276 -1.61 3.72 18.75
C ILE A 276 -2.90 2.98 18.35
N ALA A 277 -2.82 1.72 17.91
CA ALA A 277 -3.99 0.89 17.63
C ALA A 277 -4.90 0.76 18.86
N SER A 278 -4.33 0.41 20.01
CA SER A 278 -5.05 0.25 21.28
C SER A 278 -5.67 1.57 21.76
N PHE A 279 -4.97 2.69 21.55
CA PHE A 279 -5.51 4.01 21.81
C PHE A 279 -6.75 4.30 20.94
N TYR A 280 -6.70 4.01 19.65
CA TYR A 280 -7.84 4.22 18.76
C TYR A 280 -9.06 3.37 19.17
N GLU A 281 -8.86 2.10 19.51
CA GLU A 281 -9.95 1.22 19.93
C GLU A 281 -10.61 1.66 21.25
N ARG A 282 -9.84 2.24 22.18
CA ARG A 282 -10.34 2.68 23.48
C ARG A 282 -11.03 4.04 23.43
N GLU A 283 -10.48 5.00 22.70
CA GLU A 283 -10.92 6.40 22.76
C GLU A 283 -11.95 6.78 21.68
N TYR A 284 -12.09 5.99 20.61
CA TYR A 284 -12.99 6.31 19.49
C TYR A 284 -14.20 5.38 19.47
N SER A 285 -15.40 5.96 19.55
CA SER A 285 -16.66 5.20 19.63
C SER A 285 -17.68 5.51 18.52
N LEU A 286 -17.44 6.58 17.74
CA LEU A 286 -18.38 7.03 16.71
C LEU A 286 -18.03 6.48 15.33
N SER A 287 -18.97 5.77 14.72
CA SER A 287 -18.90 5.36 13.31
C SER A 287 -19.68 6.34 12.45
N VAL A 288 -19.05 6.89 11.42
CA VAL A 288 -19.68 7.77 10.44
C VAL A 288 -19.54 7.21 9.04
N PRO A 289 -20.50 7.44 8.13
CA PRO A 289 -20.32 7.12 6.73
C PRO A 289 -19.14 7.90 6.13
N LEU A 290 -18.32 7.23 5.32
CA LEU A 290 -17.21 7.87 4.57
C LEU A 290 -17.67 9.06 3.73
N SER A 291 -18.92 9.03 3.22
CA SER A 291 -19.52 10.10 2.44
C SER A 291 -19.70 11.41 3.20
N MET A 292 -19.72 11.39 4.53
CA MET A 292 -19.87 12.59 5.36
C MET A 292 -18.68 13.55 5.22
N GLY A 293 -17.51 13.04 4.78
CA GLY A 293 -16.41 13.88 4.29
C GLY A 293 -15.67 14.67 5.36
N ILE A 294 -15.46 14.07 6.54
CA ILE A 294 -14.71 14.70 7.63
C ILE A 294 -13.31 15.12 7.14
N GLY A 295 -12.99 16.41 7.27
CA GLY A 295 -11.69 16.95 6.91
C GLY A 295 -11.40 17.12 5.42
N LEU A 296 -12.41 16.98 4.53
CA LEU A 296 -12.21 17.19 3.09
C LEU A 296 -12.02 18.68 2.74
N PRO A 297 -11.10 19.02 1.82
CA PRO A 297 -10.88 20.39 1.39
C PRO A 297 -12.10 20.94 0.63
N TRP A 298 -12.36 22.24 0.79
CA TRP A 298 -13.45 22.98 0.11
C TRP A 298 -13.43 22.83 -1.41
N THR A 299 -12.25 22.55 -1.99
CA THR A 299 -12.04 22.35 -3.42
C THR A 299 -12.81 21.14 -3.99
N ARG A 300 -13.39 20.27 -3.15
CA ARG A 300 -14.32 19.23 -3.62
C ARG A 300 -15.54 19.80 -4.36
N HIS A 301 -15.94 21.04 -4.02
CA HIS A 301 -17.07 21.72 -4.64
C HIS A 301 -16.76 22.34 -6.02
N ILE A 302 -15.49 22.33 -6.44
CA ILE A 302 -15.12 22.80 -7.78
C ILE A 302 -15.53 21.75 -8.83
N PRO A 303 -16.23 22.12 -9.92
CA PRO A 303 -16.66 21.21 -10.98
C PRO A 303 -15.50 20.40 -11.59
N LEU A 304 -15.76 19.13 -11.91
CA LEU A 304 -14.74 18.20 -12.45
C LEU A 304 -14.17 18.67 -13.79
N ASP A 305 -14.98 19.34 -14.61
CA ASP A 305 -14.62 19.77 -15.97
C ASP A 305 -13.60 20.91 -15.97
N LEU A 306 -13.59 21.73 -14.93
CA LEU A 306 -12.58 22.79 -14.72
C LEU A 306 -11.30 22.26 -14.08
N LYS A 307 -11.39 21.16 -13.31
CA LYS A 307 -10.25 20.59 -12.59
C LYS A 307 -9.22 19.95 -13.51
N LYS A 308 -9.65 19.18 -14.51
CA LYS A 308 -8.75 18.40 -15.38
C LYS A 308 -7.76 19.26 -16.18
N PRO A 309 -8.18 20.29 -16.94
CA PRO A 309 -7.24 21.09 -17.75
C PRO A 309 -6.29 21.92 -16.88
N VAL A 310 -6.78 22.51 -15.79
CA VAL A 310 -5.95 23.27 -14.84
C VAL A 310 -4.92 22.36 -14.16
N LYS A 311 -5.33 21.15 -13.75
CA LYS A 311 -4.44 20.15 -13.15
C LYS A 311 -3.33 19.73 -14.12
N PHE A 312 -3.67 19.46 -15.38
CA PHE A 312 -2.69 19.10 -16.40
C PHE A 312 -1.64 20.21 -16.59
N PHE A 313 -2.06 21.46 -16.76
CA PHE A 313 -1.14 22.58 -16.92
C PHE A 313 -0.23 22.77 -15.71
N LEU A 314 -0.79 22.78 -14.50
CA LEU A 314 -0.03 22.95 -13.25
C LEU A 314 0.96 21.80 -13.01
N SER A 315 0.60 20.57 -13.39
CA SER A 315 1.50 19.41 -13.26
C SER A 315 2.75 19.54 -14.14
N LYS A 316 2.60 20.07 -15.36
CA LYS A 316 3.74 20.33 -16.24
C LYS A 316 4.58 21.52 -15.80
N ALA A 317 3.97 22.61 -15.36
CA ALA A 317 4.68 23.82 -14.97
C ALA A 317 5.39 23.69 -13.61
N PHE A 318 4.79 22.96 -12.67
CA PHE A 318 5.32 22.77 -11.32
C PHE A 318 5.24 21.29 -10.89
N PRO A 319 6.06 20.42 -11.51
CA PRO A 319 5.99 18.98 -11.30
C PRO A 319 6.29 18.55 -9.86
N ARG A 320 6.98 19.37 -9.08
CA ARG A 320 7.21 19.11 -7.64
C ARG A 320 6.04 19.47 -6.74
N LYS A 321 5.02 20.20 -7.22
CA LYS A 321 3.88 20.68 -6.42
C LYS A 321 2.54 20.07 -6.82
N PHE A 322 2.35 19.72 -8.09
CA PHE A 322 1.07 19.22 -8.60
C PHE A 322 1.21 17.90 -9.34
N GLY A 323 0.38 16.91 -8.99
CA GLY A 323 0.25 15.63 -9.71
C GLY A 323 -0.63 15.77 -10.95
N ARG A 324 -0.41 14.88 -11.94
CA ARG A 324 -1.26 14.72 -13.12
C ARG A 324 -2.63 14.17 -12.78
#